data_AF-A0A395IZX8-F1
#
_entry.id   AF-A0A395IZX8-F1
#
_cell.length_a   1.000
_cell.length_b   1.000
_cell.length_c   1.000
_cell.angle_alpha   90.00
_cell.angle_beta   90.00
_cell.angle_gamma   90.00
#
_symmetry.space_group_name_H-M   'P 1'
#
loop_
_entity.id
_entity.type
_entity.pdbx_description
1 polymer ?
#
loop_
_entity_poly.entity_id
_entity_poly.type
_entity_poly.pdbx_seq_one_letter_code
_entity_poly.pdbx_strand_id
1 'polypeptide(L)'
;MHFKDEAQLLTEGSQLNFHSIRKSSNFHDKLFDDNDCNSNPAELAIMGISRDSRHKRSASGAKRSHYRKKRAFEAGRQEAGTRIGAKRIHLVRTRGGNRKFRALRLEAGNFSWASEGIARKVRVIVVAFHPSNNELVRTNTLTRSAVVQVDAAPFRQWYEAHYGQNLGRRRQQKAGQAVEEPDTKKSKSVEKKHHERFAAAGKVDPALEKQFEAGRLYAVVSSRPGQSGRVDGYILEGEELAFYQRQLRK
;
A
#
# COMPACT_ATOMS: atom_id res chain seq x y z
N MET A 1 -19.02 -60.40 -41.12
CA MET A 1 -20.00 -60.95 -40.17
C MET A 1 -20.07 -60.00 -39.00
N HIS A 2 -20.83 -58.92 -39.15
CA HIS A 2 -22.24 -58.76 -38.76
C HIS A 2 -22.37 -58.20 -37.33
N PHE A 3 -22.68 -56.89 -37.30
CA PHE A 3 -23.60 -56.24 -36.36
C PHE A 3 -24.79 -57.14 -36.00
N LYS A 4 -25.31 -56.96 -34.77
CA LYS A 4 -26.73 -56.97 -34.33
C LYS A 4 -26.75 -57.18 -32.80
N ASP A 5 -27.33 -56.25 -32.02
CA ASP A 5 -28.70 -56.29 -31.44
C ASP A 5 -28.73 -57.28 -30.24
N GLU A 6 -29.32 -57.12 -29.06
CA GLU A 6 -30.55 -56.51 -28.53
C GLU A 6 -30.40 -56.63 -26.98
N ALA A 7 -30.69 -55.62 -26.16
CA ALA A 7 -31.96 -55.38 -25.46
C ALA A 7 -32.61 -56.62 -24.76
N GLN A 8 -33.01 -56.41 -23.48
CA GLN A 8 -33.94 -57.19 -22.63
C GLN A 8 -33.29 -58.34 -21.82
N LEU A 9 -33.58 -58.64 -20.55
CA LEU A 9 -34.59 -58.25 -19.54
C LEU A 9 -34.17 -58.92 -18.17
N LEU A 10 -34.84 -58.54 -17.07
CA LEU A 10 -34.95 -59.23 -15.75
C LEU A 10 -33.80 -59.03 -14.73
N THR A 11 -33.98 -58.85 -13.41
CA THR A 11 -35.01 -58.37 -12.46
C THR A 11 -34.32 -58.42 -11.07
N GLU A 12 -34.92 -57.81 -10.05
CA GLU A 12 -34.54 -57.86 -8.61
C GLU A 12 -33.42 -56.88 -8.21
N GLY A 13 -33.52 -56.00 -7.22
CA GLY A 13 -34.49 -55.77 -6.17
C GLY A 13 -33.72 -55.16 -4.98
N SER A 14 -33.99 -53.91 -4.61
CA SER A 14 -33.86 -53.42 -3.22
C SER A 14 -34.32 -51.97 -3.12
N GLN A 15 -35.45 -51.79 -2.46
CA GLN A 15 -36.05 -50.51 -2.14
C GLN A 15 -35.37 -49.89 -0.91
N LEU A 16 -35.13 -48.59 -0.92
CA LEU A 16 -35.06 -47.77 0.29
C LEU A 16 -35.82 -46.44 0.08
N ASN A 17 -37.09 -46.48 0.51
CA ASN A 17 -37.91 -45.45 1.15
C ASN A 17 -37.52 -43.96 0.98
N PHE A 18 -38.26 -43.26 0.11
CA PHE A 18 -38.57 -41.84 0.26
C PHE A 18 -39.96 -41.71 0.89
N HIS A 19 -40.06 -41.13 2.09
CA HIS A 19 -41.32 -40.71 2.69
C HIS A 19 -41.29 -39.19 2.96
N SER A 20 -41.95 -38.48 2.04
CA SER A 20 -42.91 -37.39 2.27
C SER A 20 -43.06 -36.84 3.70
N ILE A 21 -42.72 -35.56 3.90
CA ILE A 21 -43.37 -34.70 4.90
C ILE A 21 -43.82 -33.39 4.23
N ARG A 22 -45.07 -33.04 4.55
CA ARG A 22 -45.96 -32.09 3.88
C ARG A 22 -45.58 -30.62 4.07
N LYS A 23 -46.05 -29.83 3.10
CA LYS A 23 -46.26 -28.38 3.11
C LYS A 23 -46.92 -27.89 4.41
N SER A 24 -46.38 -26.82 4.98
CA SER A 24 -47.17 -25.80 5.66
C SER A 24 -46.55 -24.42 5.43
N SER A 25 -47.35 -23.57 4.79
CA SER A 25 -47.26 -22.13 4.73
C SER A 25 -46.78 -21.47 6.03
N ASN A 26 -45.84 -20.52 5.93
CA ASN A 26 -45.97 -19.22 6.57
C ASN A 26 -44.97 -18.23 5.96
N PHE A 27 -45.55 -17.38 5.12
CA PHE A 27 -44.97 -16.18 4.53
C PHE A 27 -45.23 -15.05 5.54
N HIS A 28 -44.24 -14.72 6.35
CA HIS A 28 -44.21 -13.46 7.10
C HIS A 28 -42.77 -13.10 7.45
N ASP A 29 -42.26 -12.08 6.74
CA ASP A 29 -41.37 -11.03 7.19
C ASP A 29 -40.60 -11.28 8.50
N LYS A 30 -39.35 -11.75 8.36
CA LYS A 30 -38.32 -11.44 9.36
C LYS A 30 -37.82 -10.03 9.09
N LEU A 31 -38.62 -9.08 9.55
CA LEU A 31 -38.20 -7.74 9.92
C LEU A 31 -36.92 -7.82 10.76
N PHE A 32 -36.00 -6.91 10.44
CA PHE A 32 -34.99 -6.33 11.33
C PHE A 32 -35.04 -6.85 12.78
N ASP A 33 -34.10 -7.72 13.14
CA ASP A 33 -33.75 -7.94 14.54
C ASP A 33 -32.99 -6.70 15.04
N ASP A 34 -33.76 -5.67 15.41
CA ASP A 34 -33.33 -4.52 16.22
C ASP A 34 -33.19 -4.96 17.70
N ASN A 35 -32.26 -5.89 17.97
CA ASN A 35 -32.07 -6.44 19.32
C ASN A 35 -30.61 -6.34 19.82
N ASP A 36 -29.99 -5.19 19.61
CA ASP A 36 -28.82 -4.72 20.37
C ASP A 36 -29.11 -3.36 21.07
N CYS A 37 -30.38 -3.10 21.39
CA CYS A 37 -30.83 -1.90 22.09
C CYS A 37 -30.88 -2.07 23.62
N ASN A 38 -29.92 -2.80 24.21
CA ASN A 38 -29.79 -2.85 25.66
C ASN A 38 -28.32 -2.92 26.11
N SER A 39 -27.48 -2.05 25.53
CA SER A 39 -26.26 -1.63 26.20
C SER A 39 -26.58 -0.36 27.01
N ASN A 40 -26.43 -0.49 28.32
CA ASN A 40 -26.59 0.60 29.28
C ASN A 40 -25.80 1.83 28.77
N PRO A 41 -26.41 2.98 28.44
CA PRO A 41 -25.68 4.11 27.83
C PRO A 41 -24.66 4.73 28.80
N ALA A 42 -24.76 4.39 30.09
CA ALA A 42 -23.78 4.75 31.12
C ALA A 42 -22.50 3.90 31.08
N GLU A 43 -22.54 2.69 30.51
CA GLU A 43 -21.41 1.76 30.45
C GLU A 43 -20.53 1.99 29.20
N LEU A 44 -21.06 2.70 28.19
CA LEU A 44 -20.34 3.12 26.98
C LEU A 44 -19.46 4.37 27.18
N ALA A 45 -19.35 4.89 28.40
CA ALA A 45 -18.60 6.11 28.70
C ALA A 45 -17.15 5.88 29.14
N ILE A 46 -16.47 4.82 28.66
CA ILE A 46 -15.00 4.83 28.63
C ILE A 46 -14.58 5.76 27.49
N MET A 47 -14.70 7.07 27.72
CA MET A 47 -14.26 8.06 26.75
C MET A 47 -12.75 8.02 26.62
N GLY A 48 -12.29 7.47 25.50
CA GLY A 48 -10.88 7.29 25.16
C GLY A 48 -10.07 8.58 24.99
N ILE A 49 -9.09 8.55 24.09
CA ILE A 49 -8.17 9.67 23.85
C ILE A 49 -8.96 10.93 23.47
N SER A 50 -8.63 12.09 24.06
CA SER A 50 -9.29 13.38 23.80
C SER A 50 -8.30 14.37 23.17
N ARG A 51 -8.76 15.13 22.18
CA ARG A 51 -7.99 16.15 21.46
C ARG A 51 -8.28 17.57 21.95
N ASP A 52 -8.81 17.72 23.16
CA ASP A 52 -9.07 19.03 23.76
C ASP A 52 -7.78 19.66 24.31
N SER A 53 -7.70 20.98 24.36
CA SER A 53 -6.58 21.71 24.99
C SER A 53 -6.82 22.02 26.47
N ARG A 54 -8.03 21.75 26.97
CA ARG A 54 -8.49 22.18 28.31
C ARG A 54 -7.89 21.36 29.43
N HIS A 55 -7.54 20.11 29.17
CA HIS A 55 -6.81 19.28 30.13
C HIS A 55 -5.33 19.70 30.32
N LYS A 56 -4.79 20.59 29.48
CA LYS A 56 -3.45 21.17 29.64
C LYS A 56 -3.50 22.44 30.50
N ARG A 57 -2.35 22.83 31.08
CA ARG A 57 -2.21 24.09 31.84
C ARG A 57 -2.39 25.31 30.94
N SER A 58 -2.72 26.46 31.53
CA SER A 58 -2.71 27.74 30.80
C SER A 58 -1.28 28.17 30.44
N ALA A 59 -1.15 29.20 29.59
CA ALA A 59 0.14 29.81 29.29
C ALA A 59 0.84 30.34 30.55
N SER A 60 0.07 30.83 31.54
CA SER A 60 0.58 31.23 32.86
C SER A 60 0.96 30.06 33.78
N GLY A 61 0.77 28.81 33.36
CA GLY A 61 1.01 27.62 34.17
C GLY A 61 -0.12 27.25 35.14
N ALA A 62 -1.17 28.07 35.26
CA ALA A 62 -2.32 27.79 36.12
C ALA A 62 -3.07 26.52 35.67
N LYS A 63 -3.53 25.74 36.66
CA LYS A 63 -4.39 24.58 36.42
C LYS A 63 -5.79 25.07 36.05
N ARG A 64 -6.28 24.66 34.87
CA ARG A 64 -7.63 25.02 34.42
C ARG A 64 -8.69 24.20 35.16
N SER A 65 -9.80 24.82 35.50
CA SER A 65 -10.93 24.13 36.12
C SER A 65 -11.65 23.23 35.10
N HIS A 66 -12.13 22.08 35.57
CA HIS A 66 -12.89 21.15 34.75
C HIS A 66 -14.39 21.51 34.84
N TYR A 67 -14.95 22.08 33.77
CA TYR A 67 -16.35 22.53 33.76
C TYR A 67 -17.31 21.62 32.98
N ARG A 68 -16.80 20.73 32.12
CA ARG A 68 -17.61 19.81 31.31
C ARG A 68 -16.87 18.51 31.00
N LYS A 69 -17.63 17.42 30.91
CA LYS A 69 -17.17 16.10 30.43
C LYS A 69 -16.67 16.18 28.97
N LYS A 70 -15.84 15.21 28.54
CA LYS A 70 -15.37 15.13 27.13
C LYS A 70 -16.55 15.00 26.15
N ARG A 71 -16.35 15.45 24.91
CA ARG A 71 -17.39 15.43 23.86
C ARG A 71 -16.98 14.53 22.69
N ALA A 72 -17.95 13.94 22.01
CA ALA A 72 -17.71 13.03 20.88
C ALA A 72 -16.91 13.69 19.73
N PHE A 73 -17.06 15.00 19.52
CA PHE A 73 -16.30 15.73 18.50
C PHE A 73 -14.82 15.95 18.86
N GLU A 74 -14.44 15.76 20.13
CA GLU A 74 -13.07 15.85 20.63
C GLU A 74 -12.40 14.47 20.69
N ALA A 75 -13.10 13.41 20.29
CA ALA A 75 -12.59 12.05 20.33
C ALA A 75 -11.37 11.88 19.40
N GLY A 76 -10.29 11.35 19.97
CA GLY A 76 -9.16 10.77 19.28
C GLY A 76 -9.35 9.27 19.08
N ARG A 77 -8.53 8.68 18.23
CA ARG A 77 -8.44 7.22 18.05
C ARG A 77 -6.97 6.82 18.20
N GLN A 78 -6.73 5.57 18.58
CA GLN A 78 -5.38 5.00 18.59
C GLN A 78 -4.73 5.15 17.22
N GLU A 79 -3.40 5.27 17.18
CA GLU A 79 -2.67 5.26 15.92
C GLU A 79 -2.82 3.95 15.14
N ALA A 80 -2.47 3.98 13.85
CA ALA A 80 -2.58 2.81 12.98
C ALA A 80 -1.37 1.87 13.06
N GLY A 81 -0.17 2.42 13.31
CA GLY A 81 1.08 1.65 13.35
C GLY A 81 1.34 0.86 12.07
N THR A 82 1.14 1.47 10.89
CA THR A 82 1.22 0.78 9.58
C THR A 82 2.60 0.13 9.40
N ARG A 83 2.65 -1.18 9.14
CA ARG A 83 3.91 -1.90 8.89
C ARG A 83 4.02 -2.38 7.46
N ILE A 84 5.23 -2.78 7.06
CA ILE A 84 5.45 -3.43 5.77
C ILE A 84 4.87 -4.85 5.82
N GLY A 85 4.09 -5.23 4.81
CA GLY A 85 3.54 -6.60 4.68
C GLY A 85 2.29 -6.65 3.81
N ALA A 86 1.69 -7.84 3.70
CA ALA A 86 0.50 -8.08 2.88
C ALA A 86 -0.61 -7.06 3.18
N LYS A 87 -1.18 -6.48 2.12
CA LYS A 87 -2.11 -5.35 2.19
C LYS A 87 -3.30 -5.65 3.12
N ARG A 88 -3.40 -4.91 4.22
CA ARG A 88 -4.53 -4.96 5.17
C ARG A 88 -4.96 -3.56 5.54
N ILE A 89 -6.18 -3.19 5.14
CA ILE A 89 -6.76 -1.86 5.35
C ILE A 89 -8.13 -2.02 6.00
N HIS A 90 -8.37 -1.27 7.08
CA HIS A 90 -9.66 -1.18 7.76
C HIS A 90 -10.36 0.13 7.45
N LEU A 91 -11.66 0.06 7.22
CA LEU A 91 -12.52 1.22 7.01
C LEU A 91 -12.97 1.76 8.37
N VAL A 92 -12.79 3.05 8.59
CA VAL A 92 -13.21 3.73 9.82
C VAL A 92 -14.23 4.81 9.49
N ARG A 93 -15.44 4.70 10.04
CA ARG A 93 -16.44 5.77 9.98
C ARG A 93 -15.99 6.98 10.79
N THR A 94 -16.13 8.16 10.20
CA THR A 94 -15.78 9.45 10.80
C THR A 94 -16.99 10.37 10.85
N ARG A 95 -16.84 11.52 11.51
CA ARG A 95 -17.90 12.52 11.64
C ARG A 95 -18.42 12.95 10.25
N GLY A 96 -19.73 13.14 10.14
CA GLY A 96 -20.37 13.55 8.88
C GLY A 96 -20.56 12.41 7.88
N GLY A 97 -20.46 11.14 8.30
CA GLY A 97 -20.68 9.97 7.43
C GLY A 97 -19.50 9.58 6.56
N ASN A 98 -18.43 10.38 6.53
CA ASN A 98 -17.22 10.11 5.76
C ASN A 98 -16.47 8.86 6.26
N ARG A 99 -15.72 8.23 5.36
CA ARG A 99 -14.87 7.07 5.65
C ARG A 99 -13.40 7.44 5.52
N LYS A 100 -12.57 6.90 6.42
CA LYS A 100 -11.12 6.93 6.30
C LYS A 100 -10.56 5.53 6.22
N PHE A 101 -9.42 5.38 5.57
CA PHE A 101 -8.78 4.09 5.32
C PHE A 101 -7.57 3.97 6.23
N ARG A 102 -7.68 3.10 7.23
CA ARG A 102 -6.61 2.82 8.17
C ARG A 102 -5.81 1.63 7.68
N ALA A 103 -4.66 1.89 7.05
CA ALA A 103 -3.72 0.83 6.73
C ALA A 103 -3.09 0.27 8.01
N LEU A 104 -3.07 -1.05 8.14
CA LEU A 104 -2.28 -1.76 9.15
C LEU A 104 -1.03 -2.36 8.53
N ARG A 105 -1.14 -2.85 7.29
CA ARG A 105 -0.04 -3.41 6.52
C ARG A 105 -0.12 -2.98 5.06
N LEU A 106 1.01 -2.59 4.48
CA LEU A 106 1.14 -2.25 3.06
C LEU A 106 2.49 -2.74 2.53
N GLU A 107 2.51 -3.29 1.33
CA GLU A 107 3.73 -3.77 0.67
C GLU A 107 4.16 -2.88 -0.50
N ALA A 108 3.21 -2.17 -1.11
CA ALA A 108 3.43 -1.41 -2.32
C ALA A 108 2.76 -0.04 -2.27
N GLY A 109 3.33 0.89 -3.02
CA GLY A 109 2.99 2.30 -3.05
C GLY A 109 3.16 2.90 -4.45
N ASN A 110 2.54 4.05 -4.71
CA ASN A 110 2.81 4.78 -5.95
C ASN A 110 3.91 5.81 -5.72
N PHE A 111 5.06 5.63 -6.37
CA PHE A 111 6.19 6.53 -6.24
C PHE A 111 6.43 7.27 -7.55
N SER A 112 6.68 8.58 -7.45
CA SER A 112 6.96 9.45 -8.59
C SER A 112 8.45 9.70 -8.75
N TRP A 113 8.95 9.54 -9.97
CA TRP A 113 10.23 10.06 -10.42
C TRP A 113 10.01 11.46 -11.01
N ALA A 114 10.48 12.49 -10.32
CA ALA A 114 10.10 13.88 -10.61
C ALA A 114 10.78 14.42 -11.87
N SER A 115 12.07 14.16 -12.05
CA SER A 115 12.84 14.62 -13.22
C SER A 115 12.26 14.11 -14.55
N GLU A 116 11.84 12.84 -14.59
CA GLU A 116 11.24 12.21 -15.78
C GLU A 116 9.71 12.41 -15.89
N GLY A 117 9.05 12.79 -14.80
CA GLY A 117 7.60 13.00 -14.76
C GLY A 117 6.75 11.72 -14.77
N ILE A 118 7.26 10.60 -14.23
CA ILE A 118 6.55 9.30 -14.20
C ILE A 118 6.27 8.85 -12.78
N ALA A 119 5.08 8.28 -12.58
CA ALA A 119 4.76 7.52 -11.38
C ALA A 119 4.57 6.03 -11.72
N ARG A 120 5.08 5.16 -10.83
CA ARG A 120 4.90 3.71 -10.91
C ARG A 120 4.56 3.13 -9.55
N LYS A 121 3.78 2.04 -9.59
CA LYS A 121 3.53 1.21 -8.42
C LYS A 121 4.79 0.39 -8.14
N VAL A 122 5.34 0.56 -6.95
CA VAL A 122 6.60 -0.07 -6.53
C VAL A 122 6.44 -0.69 -5.15
N ARG A 123 7.15 -1.80 -4.93
CA ARG A 123 7.24 -2.45 -3.63
C ARG A 123 8.16 -1.67 -2.68
N VAL A 124 7.70 -1.44 -1.46
CA VAL A 124 8.48 -0.85 -0.37
C VAL A 124 9.22 -1.98 0.35
N ILE A 125 10.54 -1.85 0.46
CA ILE A 125 11.41 -2.90 1.00
C ILE A 125 11.61 -2.69 2.50
N VAL A 126 12.14 -1.53 2.88
CA VAL A 126 12.53 -1.22 4.27
C VAL A 126 12.44 0.28 4.51
N VAL A 127 12.19 0.68 5.76
CA VAL A 127 12.35 2.08 6.19
C VAL A 127 13.82 2.29 6.53
N ALA A 128 14.48 3.23 5.84
CA ALA A 128 15.91 3.48 6.04
C ALA A 128 16.16 4.58 7.08
N PHE A 129 15.35 5.64 7.07
CA PHE A 129 15.51 6.79 7.95
C PHE A 129 14.16 7.43 8.26
N HIS A 130 14.02 8.00 9.45
CA HIS A 130 12.87 8.83 9.78
C HIS A 130 13.31 10.06 10.59
N PRO A 131 12.98 11.30 10.14
CA PRO A 131 13.40 12.51 10.84
C PRO A 131 12.84 12.70 12.27
N SER A 132 11.72 12.05 12.62
CA SER A 132 11.04 12.30 13.90
C SER A 132 11.42 11.33 15.00
N ASN A 133 11.62 10.05 14.67
CA ASN A 133 11.89 9.01 15.67
C ASN A 133 12.59 7.79 15.02
N ASN A 134 13.71 7.36 15.61
CA ASN A 134 14.48 6.22 15.16
C ASN A 134 13.81 4.86 15.47
N GLU A 135 12.91 4.79 16.45
CA GLU A 135 12.17 3.56 16.75
C GLU A 135 11.23 3.16 15.60
N LEU A 136 10.79 4.13 14.79
CA LEU A 136 9.97 3.87 13.62
C LEU A 136 10.76 3.21 12.49
N VAL A 137 12.08 3.43 12.45
CA VAL A 137 13.00 2.73 11.54
C VAL A 137 13.16 1.27 11.98
N ARG A 138 13.44 1.04 13.26
CA ARG A 138 13.62 -0.31 13.85
C ARG A 138 12.42 -1.22 13.64
N THR A 139 11.21 -0.64 13.73
CA THR A 139 9.95 -1.39 13.61
C THR A 139 9.41 -1.45 12.18
N ASN A 140 10.08 -0.84 11.20
CA ASN A 140 9.60 -0.70 9.82
C ASN A 140 8.18 -0.10 9.73
N THR A 141 7.95 0.99 10.46
CA THR A 141 6.66 1.67 10.49
C THR A 141 6.57 2.73 9.41
N LEU A 142 5.53 2.65 8.58
CA LEU A 142 5.27 3.56 7.45
C LEU A 142 4.45 4.78 7.89
N THR A 143 5.11 5.93 7.92
CA THR A 143 4.55 7.24 8.25
C THR A 143 4.88 8.26 7.17
N ARG A 144 4.27 9.45 7.25
CA ARG A 144 4.64 10.56 6.38
C ARG A 144 6.08 11.00 6.71
N SER A 145 6.85 11.31 5.68
CA SER A 145 8.25 11.73 5.71
C SER A 145 9.23 10.61 6.09
N ALA A 146 8.78 9.35 6.16
CA ALA A 146 9.69 8.22 6.24
C ALA A 146 10.47 8.10 4.93
N VAL A 147 11.79 7.99 5.04
CA VAL A 147 12.68 7.67 3.91
C VAL A 147 12.72 6.15 3.81
N VAL A 148 12.28 5.63 2.68
CA VAL A 148 12.14 4.20 2.40
C VAL A 148 13.04 3.78 1.25
N GLN A 149 13.49 2.53 1.26
CA GLN A 149 14.06 1.89 0.08
C GLN A 149 12.93 1.23 -0.71
N VAL A 150 12.86 1.54 -2.00
CA VAL A 150 11.87 1.00 -2.95
C VAL A 150 12.58 0.24 -4.07
N ASP A 151 11.87 -0.70 -4.69
CA ASP A 151 12.38 -1.48 -5.81
C ASP A 151 12.62 -0.61 -7.06
N ALA A 152 13.79 -0.73 -7.68
CA ALA A 152 14.13 0.03 -8.88
C ALA A 152 13.56 -0.59 -10.17
N ALA A 153 13.16 -1.87 -10.16
CA ALA A 153 12.81 -2.61 -11.37
C ALA A 153 11.72 -1.95 -12.25
N PRO A 154 10.59 -1.44 -11.68
CA PRO A 154 9.55 -0.80 -12.50
C PRO A 154 10.02 0.48 -13.20
N PHE A 155 10.94 1.23 -12.60
CA PHE A 155 11.51 2.44 -13.20
C PHE A 155 12.55 2.10 -14.25
N ARG A 156 13.37 1.05 -14.02
CA ARG A 156 14.35 0.57 -15.00
C ARG A 156 13.66 0.08 -16.27
N GLN A 157 12.62 -0.74 -16.15
CA GLN A 157 11.83 -1.22 -17.29
C GLN A 157 11.23 -0.08 -18.10
N TRP A 158 10.74 0.97 -17.42
CA TRP A 158 10.24 2.16 -18.09
C TRP A 158 11.35 2.91 -18.83
N TYR A 159 12.51 3.10 -18.20
CA TYR A 159 13.65 3.80 -18.79
C TYR A 159 14.15 3.08 -20.05
N GLU A 160 14.31 1.76 -19.99
CA GLU A 160 14.68 0.91 -21.14
C GLU A 160 13.66 1.05 -22.30
N ALA A 161 12.36 1.07 -21.99
CA ALA A 161 11.32 1.27 -22.99
C ALA A 161 11.26 2.70 -23.55
N HIS A 162 11.62 3.72 -22.76
CA HIS A 162 11.50 5.12 -23.16
C HIS A 162 12.71 5.62 -23.95
N TYR A 163 13.91 5.32 -23.47
CA TYR A 163 15.19 5.76 -24.03
C TYR A 163 15.89 4.69 -24.87
N GLY A 164 15.48 3.42 -24.78
CA GLY A 164 16.12 2.34 -25.52
C GLY A 164 17.54 2.01 -25.02
N GLN A 165 17.92 2.50 -23.83
CA GLN A 165 19.22 2.29 -23.22
C GLN A 165 19.07 1.67 -21.84
N ASN A 166 20.03 0.82 -21.46
CA ASN A 166 20.00 0.09 -20.20
C ASN A 166 20.55 0.95 -19.05
N LEU A 167 19.77 1.10 -17.97
CA LEU A 167 20.18 1.83 -16.77
C LEU A 167 20.60 0.87 -15.65
N GLY A 168 21.81 1.03 -15.12
CA GLY A 168 22.29 0.29 -13.94
C GLY A 168 22.77 -1.14 -14.19
N ARG A 169 23.08 -1.54 -15.43
CA ARG A 169 23.63 -2.88 -15.76
C ARG A 169 25.17 -2.95 -15.77
N ARG A 170 25.87 -1.86 -15.42
CA ARG A 170 27.34 -1.77 -15.49
C ARG A 170 28.06 -2.82 -14.64
N ARG A 171 27.44 -3.26 -13.53
CA ARG A 171 27.97 -4.32 -12.66
C ARG A 171 27.66 -5.73 -13.19
N GLN A 172 26.52 -5.93 -13.85
CA GLN A 172 26.13 -7.23 -14.45
C GLN A 172 26.94 -7.53 -15.71
N GLN A 173 27.25 -6.50 -16.50
CA GLN A 173 28.15 -6.61 -17.66
C GLN A 173 29.57 -7.05 -17.27
N LYS A 174 30.05 -6.67 -16.08
CA LYS A 174 31.35 -7.14 -15.53
C LYS A 174 31.32 -8.58 -14.99
N ALA A 175 30.13 -9.14 -14.74
CA ALA A 175 29.96 -10.48 -14.17
C ALA A 175 29.65 -11.56 -15.23
N GLY A 176 29.72 -11.23 -16.52
CA GLY A 176 29.56 -12.20 -17.61
C GLY A 176 28.14 -12.75 -17.82
N GLN A 177 27.13 -12.23 -17.12
CA GLN A 177 25.74 -12.56 -17.43
C GLN A 177 25.31 -11.79 -18.67
N ALA A 178 25.20 -12.52 -19.79
CA ALA A 178 24.49 -12.07 -20.98
C ALA A 178 23.04 -11.78 -20.58
N VAL A 179 22.71 -10.51 -20.37
CA VAL A 179 21.32 -10.12 -20.22
C VAL A 179 20.78 -10.09 -21.62
N GLU A 180 19.86 -11.01 -21.91
CA GLU A 180 19.07 -11.05 -23.13
C GLU A 180 18.51 -9.64 -23.36
N GLU A 181 19.14 -8.92 -24.29
CA GLU A 181 18.47 -7.86 -25.03
C GLU A 181 17.26 -8.56 -25.65
N PRO A 182 16.01 -8.14 -25.37
CA PRO A 182 14.93 -8.50 -26.26
C PRO A 182 15.26 -7.81 -27.58
N ASP A 183 15.94 -8.56 -28.44
CA ASP A 183 16.43 -8.21 -29.77
C ASP A 183 15.22 -8.09 -30.72
N THR A 184 14.29 -7.23 -30.31
CA THR A 184 13.21 -6.72 -31.13
C THR A 184 13.87 -5.71 -32.03
N LYS A 185 14.27 -6.13 -33.24
CA LYS A 185 14.76 -5.22 -34.29
C LYS A 185 13.83 -4.01 -34.36
N LYS A 186 14.25 -2.89 -33.77
CA LYS A 186 13.44 -1.67 -33.74
C LYS A 186 13.51 -1.04 -35.13
N SER A 187 12.44 -0.38 -35.53
CA SER A 187 12.48 0.37 -36.79
C SER A 187 13.43 1.57 -36.64
N LYS A 188 14.09 1.96 -37.74
CA LYS A 188 15.00 3.12 -37.76
C LYS A 188 14.34 4.41 -37.24
N SER A 189 13.01 4.54 -37.39
CA SER A 189 12.23 5.67 -36.84
C SER A 189 12.19 5.68 -35.31
N VAL A 190 12.08 4.50 -34.69
CA VAL A 190 12.05 4.35 -33.23
C VAL A 190 13.44 4.59 -32.64
N GLU A 191 14.51 4.10 -33.28
CA GLU A 191 15.89 4.38 -32.89
C GLU A 191 16.20 5.88 -32.93
N LYS A 192 15.79 6.57 -34.00
CA LYS A 192 15.93 8.03 -34.11
C LYS A 192 15.21 8.75 -32.96
N LYS A 193 13.96 8.37 -32.65
CA LYS A 193 13.18 8.94 -31.54
C LYS A 193 13.85 8.69 -30.18
N HIS A 194 14.38 7.50 -29.94
CA HIS A 194 15.09 7.17 -28.71
C HIS A 194 16.35 8.03 -28.55
N HIS A 195 17.14 8.16 -29.62
CA HIS A 195 18.36 8.96 -29.61
C HIS A 195 18.06 10.45 -29.36
N GLU A 196 17.04 11.00 -30.01
CA GLU A 196 16.59 12.39 -29.81
C GLU A 196 16.16 12.64 -28.35
N ARG A 197 15.37 11.72 -27.76
CA ARG A 197 14.95 11.83 -26.35
C ARG A 197 16.13 11.71 -25.39
N PHE A 198 17.00 10.74 -25.63
CA PHE A 198 18.16 10.50 -24.78
C PHE A 198 19.10 11.71 -24.78
N ALA A 199 19.33 12.31 -25.95
CA ALA A 199 20.15 13.51 -26.06
C ALA A 199 19.53 14.72 -25.31
N ALA A 200 18.20 14.83 -25.28
CA ALA A 200 17.50 15.93 -24.62
C ALA A 200 17.48 15.81 -23.09
N ALA A 201 17.14 14.63 -22.54
CA ALA A 201 16.86 14.47 -21.11
C ALA A 201 17.37 13.16 -20.48
N GLY A 202 17.96 12.25 -21.27
CA GLY A 202 18.28 10.90 -20.80
C GLY A 202 19.46 10.78 -19.83
N LYS A 203 20.20 11.86 -19.56
CA LYS A 203 21.36 11.84 -18.65
C LYS A 203 20.88 11.87 -17.21
N VAL A 204 21.05 10.73 -16.53
CA VAL A 204 20.67 10.57 -15.11
C VAL A 204 21.83 10.99 -14.20
N ASP A 205 21.50 11.53 -13.02
CA ASP A 205 22.50 11.88 -11.99
C ASP A 205 23.32 10.62 -11.58
N PRO A 206 24.67 10.69 -11.57
CA PRO A 206 25.53 9.58 -11.16
C PRO A 206 25.20 8.99 -9.78
N ALA A 207 24.67 9.79 -8.85
CA ALA A 207 24.26 9.28 -7.54
C ALA A 207 23.01 8.38 -7.60
N LEU A 208 22.11 8.66 -8.55
CA LEU A 208 20.92 7.87 -8.81
C LEU A 208 21.25 6.64 -9.65
N GLU A 209 22.16 6.72 -10.61
CA GLU A 209 22.67 5.57 -11.37
C GLU A 209 23.20 4.46 -10.45
N LYS A 210 24.00 4.82 -9.43
CA LYS A 210 24.50 3.87 -8.42
C LYS A 210 23.39 3.14 -7.66
N GLN A 211 22.24 3.79 -7.45
CA GLN A 211 21.08 3.17 -6.80
C GLN A 211 20.34 2.22 -7.76
N PHE A 212 20.25 2.59 -9.04
CA PHE A 212 19.74 1.69 -10.07
C PHE A 212 20.62 0.45 -10.22
N GLU A 213 21.95 0.56 -10.07
CA GLU A 213 22.85 -0.60 -10.02
C GLU A 213 22.61 -1.48 -8.79
N ALA A 214 22.34 -0.88 -7.63
CA ALA A 214 21.98 -1.60 -6.41
C ALA A 214 20.57 -2.24 -6.48
N GLY A 215 19.74 -1.83 -7.45
CA GLY A 215 18.37 -2.28 -7.60
C GLY A 215 17.38 -1.72 -6.56
N ARG A 216 17.81 -0.73 -5.77
CA ARG A 216 16.99 -0.11 -4.72
C ARG A 216 17.17 1.39 -4.76
N LEU A 217 16.07 2.12 -4.82
CA LEU A 217 16.04 3.59 -4.81
C LEU A 217 15.62 4.10 -3.44
N TYR A 218 16.17 5.23 -3.02
CA TYR A 218 15.64 5.95 -1.87
C TYR A 218 14.46 6.84 -2.28
N ALA A 219 13.39 6.78 -1.50
CA ALA A 219 12.18 7.55 -1.72
C ALA A 219 11.61 8.08 -0.41
N VAL A 220 10.87 9.19 -0.46
CA VAL A 220 10.17 9.77 0.69
C VAL A 220 8.68 9.51 0.56
N VAL A 221 8.07 9.01 1.64
CA VAL A 221 6.62 8.85 1.73
C VAL A 221 5.96 10.22 2.00
N SER A 222 5.20 10.75 1.05
CA SER A 222 4.51 12.05 1.19
C SER A 222 3.09 11.91 1.74
N SER A 223 2.49 10.74 1.55
CA SER A 223 1.14 10.37 2.00
C SER A 223 1.06 10.05 3.50
N ARG A 224 -0.18 9.87 4.02
CA ARG A 224 -0.46 9.49 5.42
C ARG A 224 -1.18 8.13 5.48
N PRO A 225 -0.45 7.01 5.53
CA PRO A 225 -1.02 5.66 5.39
C PRO A 225 -2.14 5.34 6.39
N GLY A 226 -2.05 5.84 7.62
CA GLY A 226 -3.07 5.63 8.66
C GLY A 226 -4.39 6.40 8.45
N GLN A 227 -4.47 7.29 7.46
CA GLN A 227 -5.67 8.07 7.12
C GLN A 227 -6.16 7.78 5.69
N SER A 228 -5.23 7.73 4.72
CA SER A 228 -5.53 7.51 3.30
C SER A 228 -5.49 6.04 2.88
N GLY A 229 -4.86 5.16 3.66
CA GLY A 229 -4.70 3.75 3.33
C GLY A 229 -3.69 3.48 2.20
N ARG A 230 -2.84 4.46 1.87
CA ARG A 230 -1.87 4.41 0.76
C ARG A 230 -0.50 4.86 1.23
N VAL A 231 0.55 4.36 0.59
CA VAL A 231 1.95 4.75 0.79
C VAL A 231 2.44 5.31 -0.53
N ASP A 232 2.05 6.53 -0.82
CA ASP A 232 2.51 7.26 -2.00
C ASP A 232 3.65 8.20 -1.63
N GLY A 233 4.54 8.46 -2.58
CA GLY A 233 5.78 9.21 -2.37
C GLY A 233 6.48 9.61 -3.66
N TYR A 234 7.71 10.10 -3.52
CA TYR A 234 8.58 10.46 -4.63
C TYR A 234 10.01 9.99 -4.38
N ILE A 235 10.77 9.77 -5.46
CA ILE A 235 12.16 9.33 -5.41
C ILE A 235 13.05 10.52 -5.05
N LEU A 236 14.08 10.29 -4.23
CA LEU A 236 15.04 11.30 -3.85
C LEU A 236 16.06 11.55 -4.97
N GLU A 237 16.24 12.81 -5.34
CA GLU A 237 17.16 13.25 -6.40
C GLU A 237 18.04 14.43 -5.93
N GLY A 238 19.18 14.65 -6.59
CA GLY A 238 20.02 15.83 -6.42
C GLY A 238 20.46 16.12 -4.98
N GLU A 239 20.33 17.37 -4.54
CA GLU A 239 20.76 17.82 -3.22
C GLU A 239 20.01 17.15 -2.06
N GLU A 240 18.71 16.84 -2.27
CA GLU A 240 17.89 16.17 -1.26
C GLU A 240 18.42 14.75 -1.02
N LEU A 241 18.76 14.05 -2.11
CA LEU A 241 19.40 12.73 -2.00
C LEU A 241 20.74 12.81 -1.27
N ALA A 242 21.59 13.79 -1.61
CA ALA A 242 22.88 13.98 -0.96
C ALA A 242 22.72 14.31 0.54
N PHE A 243 21.71 15.07 0.93
CA PHE A 243 21.39 15.34 2.33
C PHE A 243 21.06 14.06 3.10
N TYR A 244 20.12 13.24 2.62
CA TYR A 244 19.74 12.01 3.32
C TYR A 244 20.83 10.95 3.31
N GLN A 245 21.63 10.86 2.23
CA GLN A 245 22.80 9.98 2.22
C GLN A 245 23.85 10.37 3.27
N ARG A 246 24.05 11.66 3.53
CA ARG A 246 24.93 12.12 4.63
C ARG A 246 24.37 11.75 5.99
N GLN A 247 23.06 11.89 6.20
CA GLN A 247 22.41 11.51 7.46
C GLN A 247 22.47 10.00 7.72
N LEU A 248 22.37 9.17 6.69
CA LEU A 248 22.46 7.71 6.82
C LEU A 248 23.87 7.19 7.13
N ARG A 249 24.91 7.96 6.81
CA ARG A 249 26.31 7.61 7.08
C ARG A 249 26.79 8.07 8.46
N LYS A 250 26.02 8.92 9.12
CA LYS A 250 26.31 9.45 10.44
C LYS A 250 25.90 8.44 11.51
#